data_AF-A0A1I4DIH9-F1
#
_entry.id   AF-A0A1I4DIH9-F1
#
_cell.length_a   1.000
_cell.length_b   1.000
_cell.length_c   1.000
_cell.angle_alpha   90.00
_cell.angle_beta   90.00
_cell.angle_gamma   90.00
#
_symmetry.space_group_name_H-M   'P 1'
#
loop_
_entity.id
_entity.type
_entity.pdbx_description
1 polymer ?
#
loop_
_entity_poly.entity_id
_entity_poly.type
_entity_poly.pdbx_seq_one_letter_code
_entity_poly.pdbx_strand_id
1 'polypeptide(L)'
;MKFDYCEFENESEQSIEIDMGCRFDDEPDELYVIQIMFHKDGTSLGLKLLFNGLDCKYQFKPEEKSSIIDYILHIVPDTAYKDWFEGSLHL
;
A
#
# COMPACT_ATOMS: atom_id res chain seq x y z
N MET A 1 4.85 12.53 2.58
CA MET A 1 5.41 11.30 1.98
C MET A 1 5.22 11.32 0.48
N LYS A 2 6.15 10.70 -0.26
CA LYS A 2 6.08 10.57 -1.72
C LYS A 2 6.14 9.10 -2.11
N PHE A 3 5.37 8.71 -3.13
CA PHE A 3 5.35 7.36 -3.66
C PHE A 3 6.15 7.31 -4.96
N ASP A 4 7.02 6.29 -5.09
CA ASP A 4 7.91 6.10 -6.22
C ASP A 4 7.37 5.03 -7.20
N TYR A 5 6.76 3.97 -6.67
CA TYR A 5 6.18 2.88 -7.47
C TYR A 5 5.05 2.17 -6.72
N CYS A 6 4.34 1.30 -7.43
CA CYS A 6 3.28 0.43 -6.91
C CYS A 6 3.31 -0.89 -7.67
N GLU A 7 3.49 -2.00 -6.96
CA GLU A 7 3.55 -3.35 -7.50
C GLU A 7 2.50 -4.22 -6.82
N PHE A 8 1.83 -5.06 -7.61
CA PHE A 8 0.81 -5.99 -7.11
C PHE A 8 1.39 -7.40 -7.19
N GLU A 9 1.54 -8.03 -6.05
CA GLU A 9 2.20 -9.33 -5.90
C GLU A 9 1.31 -10.32 -5.13
N ASN A 10 1.73 -11.60 -5.15
CA ASN A 10 1.18 -12.65 -4.29
C ASN A 10 -0.36 -12.76 -4.36
N GLU A 11 -0.93 -12.62 -5.56
CA GLU A 11 -2.37 -12.76 -5.81
C GLU A 11 -2.87 -14.14 -5.39
N SER A 12 -3.98 -14.15 -4.63
CA SER A 12 -4.77 -15.34 -4.33
C SER A 12 -6.20 -15.17 -4.83
N GLU A 13 -7.02 -16.22 -4.70
CA GLU A 13 -8.44 -16.15 -5.05
C GLU A 13 -9.22 -15.05 -4.31
N GLN A 14 -8.74 -14.60 -3.14
CA GLN A 14 -9.46 -13.68 -2.24
C GLN A 14 -8.66 -12.47 -1.78
N SER A 15 -7.37 -12.40 -2.09
CA SER A 15 -6.50 -11.34 -1.61
C SER A 15 -5.41 -10.96 -2.61
N ILE A 16 -4.87 -9.77 -2.43
CA ILE A 16 -3.72 -9.26 -3.18
C ILE A 16 -2.78 -8.53 -2.22
N GLU A 17 -1.48 -8.70 -2.43
CA GLU A 17 -0.45 -7.91 -1.78
C GLU A 17 -0.05 -6.75 -2.68
N ILE A 18 0.12 -5.57 -2.10
CA ILE A 18 0.51 -4.35 -2.78
C ILE A 18 1.75 -3.80 -2.08
N ASP A 19 2.83 -3.71 -2.84
CA ASP A 19 4.09 -3.14 -2.41
C ASP A 19 4.27 -1.75 -3.03
N MET A 20 4.44 -0.74 -2.19
CA MET A 20 4.57 0.65 -2.60
C MET A 20 5.90 1.22 -2.12
N GLY A 21 6.78 1.57 -3.05
CA GLY A 21 7.98 2.33 -2.73
C GLY A 21 7.62 3.73 -2.27
N CYS A 22 8.16 4.17 -1.13
CA CYS A 22 7.93 5.51 -0.62
C CYS A 22 9.15 6.15 0.04
N ARG A 23 9.13 7.48 0.08
CA ARG A 23 10.11 8.34 0.77
C ARG A 23 9.38 9.25 1.75
N PHE A 24 9.89 9.34 2.98
CA PHE A 24 9.40 10.32 3.95
C PHE A 24 9.99 11.70 3.64
N ASP A 25 9.30 12.77 4.06
CA ASP A 25 9.74 14.13 3.73
C ASP A 25 10.98 14.56 4.55
N ASP A 26 11.16 13.96 5.73
CA ASP A 26 12.32 14.13 6.61
C ASP A 26 13.49 13.19 6.28
N GLU A 27 13.22 12.05 5.62
CA GLU A 27 14.21 11.10 5.12
C GLU A 27 14.09 10.90 3.60
N PRO A 28 14.36 11.94 2.78
CA PRO A 28 14.10 11.90 1.33
C PRO A 28 15.05 10.98 0.55
N ASP A 29 16.24 10.73 1.08
CA ASP A 29 17.25 9.90 0.43
C ASP A 29 17.01 8.39 0.66
N GLU A 30 16.23 8.04 1.69
CA GLU A 30 15.96 6.66 2.09
C GLU A 30 14.70 6.11 1.39
N LEU A 31 14.81 4.92 0.79
CA LEU A 31 13.69 4.24 0.15
C LEU A 31 13.13 3.18 1.09
N TYR A 32 11.84 3.29 1.40
CA TYR A 32 11.07 2.31 2.16
C TYR A 32 10.05 1.63 1.26
N VAL A 33 9.56 0.47 1.70
CA VAL A 33 8.44 -0.22 1.05
C VAL A 33 7.29 -0.33 2.03
N ILE A 34 6.14 0.19 1.64
CA ILE A 34 4.88 -0.06 2.33
C ILE A 34 4.29 -1.32 1.74
N GLN A 35 4.11 -2.32 2.58
CA GLN A 35 3.46 -3.56 2.20
C GLN A 35 2.07 -3.59 2.81
N ILE A 36 1.06 -3.79 1.98
CA ILE A 36 -0.32 -3.95 2.40
C ILE A 36 -0.98 -5.13 1.69
N MET A 37 -1.77 -5.88 2.44
CA MET A 37 -2.59 -6.94 1.88
C MET A 37 -4.06 -6.56 1.98
N PHE A 38 -4.80 -6.69 0.89
CA PHE A 38 -6.23 -6.46 0.85
C PHE A 38 -7.00 -7.71 0.43
N HIS A 39 -8.20 -7.85 0.98
CA HIS A 39 -9.23 -8.68 0.40
C HIS A 39 -9.88 -8.00 -0.82
N LYS A 40 -10.57 -8.80 -1.64
CA LYS A 40 -11.37 -8.31 -2.78
C LYS A 40 -12.44 -7.28 -2.39
N ASP A 41 -12.88 -7.28 -1.14
CA ASP A 41 -13.87 -6.33 -0.61
C ASP A 41 -13.25 -5.00 -0.12
N GLY A 42 -11.92 -4.86 -0.20
CA GLY A 42 -11.20 -3.66 0.26
C GLY A 42 -10.82 -3.66 1.74
N THR A 43 -11.07 -4.73 2.47
CA THR A 43 -10.63 -4.89 3.86
C THR A 43 -9.12 -5.19 3.91
N SER A 44 -8.34 -4.39 4.64
CA SER A 44 -6.92 -4.69 4.83
C SER A 44 -6.71 -5.84 5.83
N LEU A 45 -5.72 -6.68 5.52
CA LEU A 45 -5.26 -7.78 6.37
C LEU A 45 -4.02 -7.42 7.18
N GLY A 46 -3.31 -6.36 6.78
CA GLY A 46 -2.13 -5.88 7.46
C GLY A 46 -1.45 -4.76 6.67
N LEU A 47 -0.79 -3.87 7.39
CA LEU A 47 -0.04 -2.74 6.85
C LEU A 47 1.31 -2.71 7.58
N LYS A 48 2.41 -2.70 6.82
CA LYS A 48 3.78 -2.65 7.35
C LYS A 48 4.64 -1.69 6.55
N LEU A 49 5.66 -1.16 7.22
CA LEU A 49 6.75 -0.44 6.58
C LEU A 49 8.00 -1.31 6.65
N LEU A 50 8.63 -1.51 5.51
CA LEU A 50 9.87 -2.27 5.37
C LEU A 50 11.01 -1.33 5.00
N PHE A 51 12.17 -1.55 5.60
CA PHE A 51 13.44 -0.94 5.20
C PHE A 51 14.44 -2.06 4.92
N ASN A 52 14.96 -2.14 3.69
CA ASN A 52 15.80 -3.24 3.25
C ASN A 52 15.20 -4.64 3.54
N GLY A 53 13.88 -4.78 3.36
CA GLY A 53 13.14 -6.02 3.60
C GLY A 53 12.89 -6.36 5.07
N LEU A 54 13.25 -5.47 6.00
CA LEU A 54 13.03 -5.66 7.43
C LEU A 54 11.87 -4.81 7.93
N ASP A 55 10.97 -5.42 8.71
CA ASP A 55 9.83 -4.73 9.33
C ASP A 55 10.29 -3.69 10.35
N CYS A 56 10.03 -2.42 10.07
CA CYS A 56 10.36 -1.29 10.93
C CYS A 56 9.45 -1.19 12.16
N LYS A 57 8.36 -1.96 12.21
CA LYS A 57 7.28 -1.84 13.21
C LYS A 57 6.73 -0.42 13.30
N TYR A 58 6.72 0.27 12.16
CA TYR A 58 6.30 1.66 12.05
C TYR A 58 4.79 1.78 12.30
N GLN A 59 4.39 2.82 13.03
CA GLN A 59 2.99 3.13 13.26
C GLN A 59 2.59 4.30 12.38
N PHE A 60 1.92 4.00 11.27
CA PHE A 60 1.41 5.02 10.35
C PHE A 60 0.39 5.92 11.04
N LYS A 61 0.56 7.23 10.87
CA LYS A 61 -0.38 8.25 11.30
C LYS A 61 -1.64 8.22 10.43
N PRO A 62 -2.79 8.72 10.92
CA PRO A 62 -4.02 8.75 10.14
C PRO A 62 -3.87 9.41 8.77
N GLU A 63 -3.13 10.51 8.67
CA GLU A 63 -2.88 11.22 7.42
C GLU A 63 -2.02 10.44 6.41
N GLU A 64 -1.09 9.61 6.91
CA GLU A 64 -0.26 8.74 6.07
C GLU A 64 -1.09 7.58 5.56
N LYS A 65 -1.93 6.99 6.42
CA LYS A 65 -2.93 5.98 6.02
C LYS A 65 -3.86 6.50 4.93
N SER A 66 -4.39 7.71 5.07
CA SER A 66 -5.20 8.34 4.02
C SER A 66 -4.42 8.51 2.72
N SER A 67 -3.17 8.98 2.79
CA SER A 67 -2.32 9.16 1.61
C SER A 67 -2.03 7.84 0.88
N ILE A 68 -1.86 6.74 1.63
CA ILE A 68 -1.69 5.38 1.08
C ILE A 68 -2.96 4.94 0.34
N ILE A 69 -4.13 5.11 0.97
CA ILE A 69 -5.40 4.75 0.32
C ILE A 69 -5.64 5.56 -0.95
N ASP A 70 -5.44 6.88 -0.89
CA ASP A 70 -5.62 7.76 -2.04
C ASP A 70 -4.70 7.37 -3.20
N TYR A 71 -3.45 7.01 -2.88
CA TYR A 71 -2.51 6.53 -3.88
C TYR A 71 -2.95 5.20 -4.52
N ILE A 72 -3.41 4.23 -3.73
CA ILE A 72 -3.88 2.94 -4.27
C ILE A 72 -5.12 3.15 -5.14
N LEU A 73 -6.10 3.92 -4.67
CA LEU A 73 -7.33 4.22 -5.43
C LEU A 73 -7.04 4.97 -6.74
N HIS A 74 -5.94 5.71 -6.82
CA HIS A 74 -5.50 6.36 -8.04
C HIS A 74 -4.92 5.37 -9.07
N ILE A 75 -4.19 4.35 -8.61
CA ILE A 75 -3.49 3.39 -9.48
C ILE A 75 -4.40 2.22 -9.91
N VAL A 76 -5.22 1.71 -8.99
CA VAL A 76 -6.05 0.50 -9.19
C VAL A 76 -6.86 0.49 -10.51
N PRO A 77 -7.52 1.60 -10.92
CA PRO A 77 -8.31 1.63 -12.16
C PRO A 77 -7.53 1.24 -13.43
N ASP A 78 -6.21 1.44 -13.44
CA ASP A 78 -5.32 1.15 -14.56
C ASP A 78 -4.65 -0.23 -14.48
N THR A 79 -5.10 -1.08 -13.54
CA THR A 79 -4.55 -2.43 -13.31
C THR A 79 -5.56 -3.54 -13.60
N ALA A 80 -5.12 -4.79 -13.47
CA ALA A 80 -6.02 -5.95 -13.52
C ALA A 80 -7.04 -5.99 -12.37
N TYR A 81 -6.83 -5.20 -11.31
CA TYR A 81 -7.64 -5.18 -10.09
C TYR A 81 -8.68 -4.05 -10.07
N LYS A 82 -8.94 -3.38 -11.19
CA LYS A 82 -9.90 -2.26 -11.29
C LYS A 82 -11.31 -2.56 -10.75
N ASP A 83 -11.72 -3.82 -10.82
CA ASP A 83 -13.04 -4.29 -10.38
C ASP A 83 -13.00 -4.86 -8.94
N TRP A 84 -11.83 -4.84 -8.31
CA TRP A 84 -11.66 -5.17 -6.90
C TRP A 84 -12.01 -3.97 -6.02
N PHE A 85 -12.20 -4.24 -4.74
CA PHE A 85 -12.40 -3.28 -3.65
C PHE A 85 -13.73 -2.54 -3.64
N GLU A 86 -14.63 -2.79 -4.60
CA GLU A 86 -15.98 -2.19 -4.67
C GLU A 86 -16.01 -0.66 -4.50
N GLY A 87 -14.90 0.03 -4.80
CA GLY A 87 -14.74 1.48 -4.64
C GLY A 87 -14.39 1.97 -3.23
N SER A 88 -14.02 1.10 -2.29
CA SER A 88 -13.60 1.47 -0.94
C SER A 88 -12.44 0.63 -0.42
N LEU A 89 -11.50 1.26 0.31
CA LEU A 89 -10.41 0.59 1.00
C LEU A 89 -10.43 0.97 2.49
N HIS A 90 -10.11 0.01 3.36
CA HIS A 90 -10.16 0.19 4.82
C HIS A 90 -8.86 -0.26 5.51
N LEU A 91 -8.20 0.66 6.24
CA LEU A 91 -6.93 0.51 6.98
C LEU A 91 -7.08 0.55 8.52
#